data_AF-A0AAV8WJJ5-F1
#
_entry.id   AF-A0AAV8WJJ5-F1
#
_cell.length_a   1.000
_cell.length_b   1.000
_cell.length_c   1.000
_cell.angle_alpha   90.00
_cell.angle_beta   90.00
_cell.angle_gamma   90.00
#
_symmetry.space_group_name_H-M   'P 1'
#
loop_
_entity.id
_entity.type
_entity.pdbx_description
1 polymer ?
#
loop_
_entity_poly.entity_id
_entity_poly.type
_entity_poly.pdbx_seq_one_letter_code
_entity_poly.pdbx_strand_id
1 'polypeptide(L)'
;MLYDETQIAKAIRKSEMAQNGKNETILNGALNKKTDDFGIFMKNATAKWSEASVENTLSNLDLTVTPGKLLAVIGPVGSGKTSLLHVILQELELVNGTLRVNGEISYASQEPWLFAGTVRQNILFGLPMDKLRYKTVVKKMCLRT
;
A
#
# COMPACT_ATOMS: atom_id res chain seq x y z
N MET A 1 -2.42 -27.94 56.65
CA MET A 1 -0.95 -28.07 56.45
C MET A 1 -0.62 -27.19 55.25
N LEU A 2 -0.39 -25.91 55.54
CA LEU A 2 -0.17 -24.83 54.58
C LEU A 2 1.27 -24.95 54.08
N TYR A 3 1.46 -25.26 52.80
CA TYR A 3 2.77 -25.20 52.16
C TYR A 3 3.03 -23.76 51.71
N ASP A 4 4.05 -23.18 52.32
CA ASP A 4 4.49 -21.79 52.28
C ASP A 4 4.86 -21.31 50.86
N GLU A 5 4.10 -20.34 50.34
CA GLU A 5 4.25 -19.73 49.01
C GLU A 5 5.63 -19.05 48.80
N THR A 6 6.39 -18.81 49.88
CA THR A 6 7.72 -18.20 49.78
C THR A 6 8.81 -19.14 49.23
N GLN A 7 8.62 -20.46 49.32
CA GLN A 7 9.61 -21.45 48.84
C GLN A 7 9.56 -21.63 47.31
N ILE A 8 8.38 -21.49 46.69
CA ILE A 8 8.20 -21.58 45.23
C ILE A 8 8.82 -20.35 44.55
N ALA A 9 8.62 -19.16 45.11
CA ALA A 9 9.22 -17.92 44.59
C ALA A 9 10.76 -17.94 44.67
N LYS A 10 11.33 -18.61 45.68
CA LYS A 10 12.79 -18.73 45.85
C LYS A 10 13.42 -19.75 44.89
N ALA A 11 12.68 -20.79 44.51
CA ALA A 11 13.09 -21.77 43.52
C ALA A 11 13.10 -21.20 42.09
N ILE A 12 12.07 -20.41 41.73
CA ILE A 12 11.97 -19.76 40.41
C ILE A 12 13.09 -18.72 40.22
N ARG A 13 13.37 -17.91 41.26
CA ARG A 13 14.42 -16.88 41.20
C ARG A 13 15.85 -17.48 41.12
N LYS A 14 16.06 -18.71 41.60
CA LYS A 14 17.36 -19.40 41.54
C LYS A 14 17.61 -20.05 40.16
N SER A 15 16.57 -20.44 39.43
CA SER A 15 16.70 -20.89 38.03
C SER A 15 16.90 -19.74 37.04
N GLU A 16 16.37 -18.55 37.32
CA GLU A 16 16.54 -17.37 36.46
C GLU A 16 17.93 -16.72 36.58
N MET A 17 18.59 -16.80 37.74
CA MET A 17 19.91 -16.21 37.95
C MET A 17 21.09 -17.07 37.43
N ALA A 18 20.86 -18.35 37.10
CA ALA A 18 21.92 -19.24 36.61
C ALA A 18 22.09 -19.24 35.07
N GLN A 19 21.19 -18.59 34.31
CA GLN A 19 21.30 -18.50 32.85
C GLN A 19 21.68 -17.11 32.33
N ASN A 20 21.79 -16.09 33.19
CA ASN A 20 22.02 -14.71 32.76
C ASN A 20 23.51 -14.30 32.69
N GLY A 21 24.40 -15.26 32.40
CA GLY A 21 25.85 -15.05 32.52
C GLY A 21 26.65 -14.98 31.22
N LYS A 22 26.09 -15.36 30.06
CA LYS A 22 26.81 -15.34 28.76
C LYS A 22 25.82 -15.26 27.61
N ASN A 23 25.40 -14.06 27.22
CA ASN A 23 24.97 -13.68 25.86
C ASN A 23 24.69 -12.16 25.77
N GLU A 24 25.50 -11.34 26.45
CA GLU A 24 25.59 -9.90 26.20
C GLU A 24 26.77 -9.62 25.28
N THR A 25 26.64 -9.94 23.99
CA THR A 25 27.45 -9.30 22.95
C THR A 25 26.72 -9.41 21.60
N ILE A 26 26.30 -8.25 21.07
CA ILE A 26 25.88 -7.99 19.67
C ILE A 26 24.53 -8.57 19.22
N LEU A 27 23.43 -7.97 19.66
CA LEU A 27 22.24 -7.75 18.80
C LEU A 27 21.73 -6.31 18.93
N ASN A 28 22.66 -5.34 19.02
CA ASN A 28 22.42 -3.95 18.62
C ASN A 28 22.36 -3.85 17.09
N GLY A 29 21.59 -4.72 16.46
CA GLY A 29 21.04 -4.51 15.14
C GLY A 29 19.71 -3.83 15.36
N ALA A 30 19.73 -2.52 15.63
CA ALA A 30 18.58 -1.69 15.35
C ALA A 30 18.03 -2.18 14.01
N LEU A 31 16.78 -2.62 13.99
CA LEU A 31 16.04 -2.85 12.76
C LEU A 31 16.06 -1.51 12.03
N ASN A 32 17.13 -1.31 11.27
CA ASN A 32 17.20 -0.46 10.11
C ASN A 32 16.20 -1.13 9.16
N LYS A 33 14.89 -0.93 9.43
CA LYS A 33 13.93 -0.78 8.36
C LYS A 33 14.50 0.40 7.59
N LYS A 34 15.38 0.10 6.62
CA LYS A 34 15.43 0.88 5.40
C LYS A 34 13.96 0.95 5.02
N THR A 35 13.37 2.10 5.26
CA THR A 35 12.11 2.45 4.62
C THR A 35 12.47 2.39 3.16
N ASP A 36 12.20 1.25 2.53
CA ASP A 36 12.44 1.11 1.11
C ASP A 36 11.70 2.27 0.46
N ASP A 37 12.46 3.15 -0.18
CA ASP A 37 11.95 4.42 -0.72
C ASP A 37 11.17 4.14 -2.02
N PHE A 38 10.03 3.48 -1.88
CA PHE A 38 9.10 3.19 -2.95
C PHE A 38 7.71 3.76 -2.62
N GLY A 39 7.04 4.26 -3.65
CA GLY A 39 5.60 4.50 -3.64
C GLY A 39 4.83 3.24 -4.05
N ILE A 40 5.31 2.51 -5.06
CA ILE A 40 4.72 1.24 -5.53
C ILE A 40 5.83 0.22 -5.69
N PHE A 41 5.64 -0.98 -5.15
CA PHE A 41 6.54 -2.12 -5.31
C PHE A 41 5.74 -3.36 -5.71
N MET A 42 6.15 -4.00 -6.79
CA MET A 42 5.63 -5.26 -7.30
C MET A 42 6.77 -6.22 -7.59
N LYS A 43 6.61 -7.46 -7.13
CA LYS A 43 7.54 -8.56 -7.41
C LYS A 43 6.78 -9.81 -7.83
N ASN A 44 7.15 -10.38 -8.98
CA ASN A 44 6.53 -11.57 -9.57
C ASN A 44 4.99 -11.49 -9.65
N ALA A 45 4.45 -10.29 -9.85
CA ALA A 45 3.02 -10.04 -9.78
C ALA A 45 2.31 -10.69 -10.97
N THR A 46 1.35 -11.56 -10.68
CA THR A 46 0.51 -12.27 -11.65
C THR A 46 -0.95 -12.09 -11.25
N ALA A 47 -1.80 -11.71 -12.19
CA ALA A 47 -3.20 -11.38 -11.92
C ALA A 47 -4.14 -11.89 -13.02
N LYS A 48 -5.37 -12.25 -12.63
CA LYS A 48 -6.44 -12.69 -13.53
C LYS A 48 -7.79 -12.17 -13.04
N TRP A 49 -8.66 -11.79 -13.98
CA TRP A 49 -9.99 -11.27 -13.65
C TRP A 49 -10.98 -12.33 -13.17
N SER A 50 -10.76 -13.59 -13.53
CA SER A 50 -11.60 -14.71 -13.14
C SER A 50 -10.74 -15.92 -12.84
N GLU A 51 -11.09 -16.66 -11.80
CA GLU A 51 -10.36 -17.90 -11.51
C GLU A 51 -10.47 -18.93 -12.62
N ALA A 52 -11.59 -18.91 -13.35
CA ALA A 52 -11.89 -19.79 -14.47
C ALA A 52 -11.16 -19.42 -15.76
N SER A 53 -10.52 -18.24 -15.84
CA SER A 53 -9.75 -17.89 -17.03
C SER A 53 -8.49 -18.73 -17.10
N VAL A 54 -8.27 -19.34 -18.26
CA VAL A 54 -7.07 -20.14 -18.53
C VAL A 54 -5.83 -19.24 -18.59
N GLU A 55 -6.00 -18.03 -19.12
CA GLU A 55 -4.92 -17.07 -19.30
C GLU A 55 -4.88 -16.04 -18.17
N ASN A 56 -3.65 -15.70 -17.76
CA ASN A 56 -3.40 -14.59 -16.86
C ASN A 56 -3.44 -13.27 -17.62
N THR A 57 -4.09 -12.27 -17.04
CA THR A 57 -4.12 -10.91 -17.63
C THR A 57 -2.79 -10.19 -17.45
N LEU A 58 -2.10 -10.44 -16.34
CA LEU A 58 -0.74 -9.99 -16.07
C LEU A 58 0.09 -11.17 -15.60
N SER A 59 1.33 -11.30 -16.07
CA SER A 59 2.21 -12.41 -15.73
C SER A 59 3.61 -11.92 -15.37
N ASN A 60 4.12 -12.37 -14.21
CA ASN A 60 5.50 -12.17 -13.77
C ASN A 60 5.99 -10.71 -13.84
N LEU A 61 5.15 -9.77 -13.39
CA LEU A 61 5.46 -8.35 -13.45
C LEU A 61 6.29 -7.90 -12.25
N ASP A 62 7.45 -7.30 -12.53
CA ASP A 62 8.31 -6.64 -11.56
C ASP A 62 8.30 -5.13 -11.81
N LEU A 63 7.89 -4.34 -10.82
CA LEU A 63 7.84 -2.88 -10.94
C LEU A 63 8.18 -2.23 -9.61
N THR A 64 9.13 -1.30 -9.61
CA THR A 64 9.39 -0.42 -8.46
C THR A 64 9.28 1.03 -8.90
N VAL A 65 8.34 1.77 -8.31
CA VAL A 65 8.15 3.20 -8.54
C VAL A 65 8.56 3.94 -7.28
N THR A 66 9.55 4.82 -7.40
CA THR A 66 9.99 5.68 -6.29
C THR A 66 9.20 6.99 -6.29
N PRO A 67 8.95 7.61 -5.12
CA PRO A 67 8.28 8.91 -5.04
C PRO A 67 8.96 9.99 -5.91
N GLY A 68 8.19 10.96 -6.39
CA GLY A 68 8.69 12.09 -7.19
C GLY A 68 9.03 11.78 -8.65
N LYS A 69 8.79 10.55 -9.13
CA LYS A 69 8.99 10.17 -10.53
C LYS A 69 7.67 10.16 -11.31
N LEU A 70 7.73 10.58 -12.57
CA LEU A 70 6.68 10.38 -13.55
C LEU A 70 6.97 9.11 -14.35
N LEU A 71 6.03 8.18 -14.38
CA LEU A 71 6.12 6.93 -15.12
C LEU A 71 4.96 6.80 -16.10
N ALA A 72 5.26 6.38 -17.32
CA ALA A 72 4.26 6.13 -18.36
C ALA A 72 4.26 4.64 -18.72
N VAL A 73 3.06 4.04 -18.75
CA VAL A 73 2.85 2.65 -19.20
C VAL A 73 2.22 2.69 -20.59
N ILE A 74 2.90 2.12 -21.58
CA ILE A 74 2.46 2.11 -22.98
C ILE A 74 2.37 0.67 -23.51
N GLY A 75 1.50 0.46 -24.50
CA GLY A 75 1.32 -0.84 -25.14
C GLY A 75 0.00 -0.94 -25.91
N PRO A 76 -0.20 -1.98 -26.73
CA PRO A 76 -1.40 -2.19 -27.55
C PRO A 76 -2.69 -2.26 -26.74
N VAL A 77 -3.85 -2.04 -27.38
CA VAL A 77 -5.16 -2.29 -26.75
C VAL A 77 -5.24 -3.76 -26.31
N GLY A 78 -5.77 -4.02 -25.12
CA GLY A 78 -5.85 -5.38 -24.55
C GLY A 78 -4.58 -5.88 -23.84
N SER A 79 -3.48 -5.11 -23.85
CA SER A 79 -2.21 -5.53 -23.21
C SER A 79 -2.20 -5.51 -21.67
N GLY A 80 -3.36 -5.37 -21.02
CA GLY A 80 -3.45 -5.38 -19.55
C GLY A 80 -3.09 -4.08 -18.82
N LYS A 81 -2.93 -2.94 -19.50
CA LYS A 81 -2.60 -1.65 -18.85
C LYS A 81 -3.63 -1.23 -17.79
N THR A 82 -4.91 -1.30 -18.14
CA THR A 82 -6.00 -1.00 -17.19
C THR A 82 -5.99 -1.99 -16.03
N SER A 83 -5.75 -3.27 -16.32
CA SER A 83 -5.60 -4.32 -15.29
C SER A 83 -4.43 -4.02 -14.34
N LEU A 84 -3.30 -3.51 -14.84
CA LEU A 84 -2.17 -3.09 -14.00
C LEU A 84 -2.56 -1.96 -13.04
N LEU A 85 -3.36 -0.99 -13.51
CA LEU A 85 -3.89 0.06 -12.65
C LEU A 85 -4.84 -0.53 -11.59
N HIS A 86 -5.72 -1.46 -11.96
CA HIS A 86 -6.60 -2.14 -10.99
C HIS A 86 -5.83 -2.97 -9.95
N VAL A 87 -4.72 -3.60 -10.34
CA VAL A 87 -3.82 -4.26 -9.38
C VAL A 87 -3.26 -3.24 -8.39
N ILE A 88 -2.75 -2.10 -8.86
CA ILE A 88 -2.23 -1.03 -7.99
C ILE A 88 -3.30 -0.49 -7.04
N LEU A 89 -4.54 -0.37 -7.52
CA LEU A 89 -5.70 0.05 -6.72
C LEU A 89 -6.19 -1.03 -5.75
N GLN A 90 -5.65 -2.25 -5.82
CA GLN A 90 -6.13 -3.43 -5.09
C GLN A 90 -7.56 -3.84 -5.43
N GLU A 91 -8.08 -3.44 -6.60
CA GLU A 91 -9.38 -3.87 -7.14
C GLU A 91 -9.27 -5.18 -7.93
N LEU A 92 -8.07 -5.51 -8.41
CA LEU A 92 -7.76 -6.78 -9.04
C LEU A 92 -6.72 -7.52 -8.19
N GLU A 93 -7.13 -8.63 -7.59
CA GLU A 93 -6.27 -9.42 -6.72
C GLU A 93 -5.13 -10.12 -7.49
N LEU A 94 -3.99 -10.27 -6.81
CA LEU A 94 -2.89 -11.06 -7.31
C LEU A 94 -3.15 -12.54 -7.07
N VAL A 95 -2.96 -13.35 -8.10
CA VAL A 95 -2.90 -14.81 -8.00
C VAL A 95 -1.57 -15.24 -7.40
N ASN A 96 -0.50 -14.51 -7.73
CA ASN A 96 0.85 -14.76 -7.24
C ASN A 96 1.66 -13.46 -7.20
N GLY A 97 2.71 -13.47 -6.37
CA GLY A 97 3.63 -12.35 -6.20
C GLY A 97 3.28 -11.46 -5.02
N THR A 98 3.81 -10.24 -5.03
CA THR A 98 3.63 -9.28 -3.94
C THR A 98 3.42 -7.90 -4.51
N LEU A 99 2.43 -7.18 -3.98
CA LEU A 99 2.21 -5.75 -4.19
C LEU A 99 2.34 -5.04 -2.85
N ARG A 100 3.03 -3.90 -2.83
CA ARG A 100 3.06 -2.95 -1.72
C ARG A 100 2.88 -1.55 -2.27
N VAL A 101 1.97 -0.79 -1.69
CA VAL A 101 1.73 0.61 -2.04
C VAL A 101 1.86 1.44 -0.77
N ASN A 102 2.65 2.51 -0.84
CA ASN A 102 2.90 3.43 0.26
C ASN A 102 2.29 4.80 -0.07
N GLY A 103 1.46 5.33 0.83
CA GLY A 103 0.81 6.64 0.69
C GLY A 103 -0.64 6.56 0.20
N GLU A 104 -1.19 7.70 -0.23
CA GLU A 104 -2.55 7.82 -0.75
C GLU A 104 -2.56 7.75 -2.28
N ILE A 105 -3.58 7.11 -2.85
CA ILE A 105 -3.77 6.98 -4.30
C ILE A 105 -4.90 7.89 -4.74
N SER A 106 -4.67 8.68 -5.80
CA SER A 106 -5.72 9.36 -6.55
C SER A 106 -5.84 8.71 -7.92
N TYR A 107 -7.07 8.36 -8.33
CA TYR A 107 -7.34 7.67 -9.58
C TYR A 107 -8.22 8.52 -10.50
N ALA A 108 -7.89 8.53 -11.78
CA ALA A 108 -8.71 9.11 -12.83
C ALA A 108 -9.00 8.00 -13.86
N SER A 109 -10.27 7.64 -13.98
CA SER A 109 -10.74 6.60 -14.90
C SER A 109 -10.67 7.06 -16.36
N GLN A 110 -10.65 6.07 -17.26
CA GLN A 110 -10.74 6.32 -18.72
C GLN A 110 -12.04 7.05 -19.09
N GLU A 111 -13.16 6.65 -18.47
CA GLU A 111 -14.45 7.32 -18.60
C GLU A 111 -14.75 8.10 -17.31
N PRO A 112 -14.97 9.42 -17.37
CA PRO A 112 -15.21 10.22 -16.17
C PRO A 112 -16.58 9.91 -15.57
N TRP A 113 -16.63 9.80 -14.23
CA TRP A 113 -17.90 9.69 -13.52
C TRP A 113 -18.39 11.09 -13.11
N LEU A 114 -19.54 11.49 -13.66
CA LEU A 114 -20.22 12.75 -13.31
C LEU A 114 -21.54 12.48 -12.62
N PHE A 115 -21.83 13.26 -11.59
CA PHE A 115 -23.14 13.33 -10.95
C PHE A 115 -24.01 14.39 -11.60
N ALA A 116 -25.31 14.14 -11.61
CA ALA A 116 -26.28 15.18 -11.91
C ALA A 116 -26.15 16.32 -10.87
N GLY A 117 -25.74 17.50 -11.34
CA GLY A 117 -25.50 18.64 -10.46
C GLY A 117 -24.60 19.70 -11.09
N THR A 118 -24.17 20.63 -10.26
CA THR A 118 -23.28 21.72 -10.67
C THR A 118 -21.85 21.22 -10.88
N VAL A 119 -21.07 21.96 -11.67
CA VAL A 119 -19.61 21.74 -11.80
C VAL A 119 -18.93 21.75 -10.42
N ARG A 120 -19.38 22.62 -9.50
CA ARG A 120 -18.86 22.67 -8.12
C ARG A 120 -19.05 21.35 -7.40
N GLN A 121 -20.25 20.76 -7.48
CA GLN A 121 -20.54 19.49 -6.82
C GLN A 121 -19.70 18.35 -7.40
N ASN A 122 -19.53 18.33 -8.73
CA ASN A 122 -18.64 17.39 -9.40
C ASN A 122 -17.16 17.61 -9.08
N ILE A 123 -16.70 18.82 -8.74
CA ILE A 123 -15.32 19.04 -8.28
C ILE A 123 -15.14 18.59 -6.82
N LEU A 124 -16.14 18.81 -5.98
CA LEU A 124 -16.04 18.51 -4.54
C LEU A 124 -16.29 17.03 -4.22
N PHE A 125 -17.00 16.29 -5.09
CA PHE A 125 -17.32 14.87 -4.87
C PHE A 125 -17.91 14.59 -3.47
N GLY A 126 -18.78 15.49 -2.99
CA GLY A 126 -19.42 15.36 -1.66
C GLY A 126 -18.59 15.86 -0.47
N LEU A 127 -17.35 16.29 -0.68
CA LEU A 127 -16.50 16.85 0.38
C LEU A 127 -16.89 18.31 0.73
N PRO A 128 -16.63 18.76 1.98
CA PRO A 128 -16.87 20.14 2.37
C PRO A 128 -16.02 21.12 1.53
N MET A 129 -16.60 22.28 1.22
CA MET A 129 -15.96 23.28 0.36
C MET A 129 -14.88 24.06 1.11
N ASP A 130 -13.62 23.80 0.77
CA ASP A 130 -12.51 24.73 1.01
C ASP A 130 -12.46 25.77 -0.13
N LYS A 131 -12.84 27.01 0.17
CA LYS A 131 -12.90 28.11 -0.82
C LYS A 131 -11.54 28.40 -1.47
N LEU A 132 -10.45 28.29 -0.71
CA LEU A 132 -9.12 28.68 -1.16
C LEU A 132 -8.54 27.58 -2.07
N ARG A 133 -8.68 26.32 -1.65
CA ARG A 133 -8.37 25.15 -2.49
C ARG A 133 -9.22 25.13 -3.76
N TYR A 134 -10.52 25.35 -3.65
CA TYR A 134 -11.45 25.36 -4.79
C TYR A 134 -11.06 26.42 -5.83
N LYS A 135 -10.84 27.68 -5.40
CA LYS A 135 -10.42 28.76 -6.30
C LYS A 135 -9.10 28.45 -7.00
N THR A 136 -8.17 27.81 -6.30
CA THR A 136 -6.88 27.39 -6.87
C THR A 136 -7.06 26.31 -7.93
N VAL A 137 -7.87 25.28 -7.66
CA VAL A 137 -8.15 24.19 -8.62
C VAL A 137 -8.84 24.74 -9.87
N VAL A 138 -9.90 25.53 -9.72
CA VAL A 138 -10.63 26.12 -10.86
C VAL A 138 -9.72 26.99 -11.73
N LYS A 139 -8.83 27.79 -11.12
CA LYS A 139 -7.86 28.60 -11.86
C LYS A 139 -6.84 27.73 -12.61
N LYS A 140 -6.28 26.70 -11.97
CA LYS A 140 -5.27 25.81 -12.59
C LYS A 140 -5.86 24.95 -13.71
N MET A 141 -7.12 24.56 -13.61
CA MET A 141 -7.81 23.73 -14.60
C MET A 141 -8.51 24.55 -15.69
N CYS A 142 -8.26 25.87 -15.75
CA CYS A 142 -8.85 26.78 -16.73
C CYS A 142 -10.39 26.76 -16.77
N LEU A 143 -11.05 26.37 -15.68
CA LEU A 143 -12.52 26.30 -15.57
C LEU A 143 -13.15 27.65 -15.21
N ARG A 144 -12.50 28.75 -15.57
CA ARG A 144 -12.96 30.11 -15.26
C ARG A 144 -13.64 30.65 -16.51
N THR A 145 -14.97 30.69 -16.49
CA THR A 145 -15.81 31.38 -17.48
C THR A 145 -15.72 32.89 -17.31
#